data_AF-A0A2D0HGW2-F1
#
_entry.id   AF-A0A2D0HGW2-F1
#
_cell.length_a   1.000
_cell.length_b   1.000
_cell.length_c   1.000
_cell.angle_alpha   90.00
_cell.angle_beta   90.00
_cell.angle_gamma   90.00
#
_symmetry.space_group_name_H-M   'P 1'
#
loop_
_entity.id
_entity.type
_entity.pdbx_description
1 polymer ?
#
loop_
_entity_poly.entity_id
_entity_poly.type
_entity_poly.pdbx_seq_one_letter_code
_entity_poly.pdbx_strand_id
1 'polypeptide(L)'
;MQIQIINPEQVIRYRFGMHTADFLICGCCGVYVAALMQNETQQSFATVNVNVLDCAQLVSQDSVTVDYDGETMQSRQERRLRAWTPVVSIEEQNSQS
;
A
#
# COMPACT_ATOMS: atom_id res chain seq x y z
N MET A 1 -1.00 -12.13 -0.89
CA MET A 1 -2.06 -11.32 -0.25
C MET A 1 -3.16 -11.04 -1.26
N GLN A 2 -4.42 -10.98 -0.84
CA GLN A 2 -5.53 -10.51 -1.67
C GLN A 2 -6.01 -9.17 -1.11
N ILE A 3 -6.37 -8.23 -1.98
CA ILE A 3 -6.86 -6.90 -1.60
C ILE A 3 -8.25 -6.72 -2.20
N GLN A 4 -9.22 -6.40 -1.36
CA GLN A 4 -10.56 -5.99 -1.79
C GLN A 4 -10.79 -4.55 -1.34
N ILE A 5 -11.16 -3.70 -2.29
CA ILE A 5 -11.48 -2.29 -2.06
C ILE A 5 -12.99 -2.14 -2.13
N ILE A 6 -13.61 -1.92 -0.98
CA ILE A 6 -15.04 -1.61 -0.87
C ILE A 6 -15.22 -0.11 -1.02
N ASN A 7 -16.21 0.32 -1.82
CA ASN A 7 -16.48 1.73 -2.14
C ASN A 7 -15.25 2.44 -2.74
N PRO A 8 -14.75 2.00 -3.91
CA PRO A 8 -13.57 2.56 -4.54
C PRO A 8 -13.70 4.05 -4.89
N GLU A 9 -14.92 4.59 -4.97
CA GLU A 9 -15.22 6.01 -5.11
C GLU A 9 -14.86 6.83 -3.87
N GLN A 10 -14.77 6.18 -2.71
CA GLN A 10 -14.35 6.78 -1.44
C GLN A 10 -12.85 6.59 -1.20
N VAL A 11 -12.09 6.08 -2.18
CA VAL A 11 -10.64 5.90 -2.07
C VAL A 11 -9.92 6.95 -2.91
N ILE A 12 -9.13 7.78 -2.25
CA ILE A 12 -8.20 8.69 -2.91
C ILE A 12 -6.95 7.90 -3.28
N ARG A 13 -6.64 7.85 -4.58
CA ARG A 13 -5.40 7.26 -5.11
C ARG A 13 -4.40 8.37 -5.35
N TYR A 14 -3.37 8.41 -4.51
CA TYR A 14 -2.36 9.45 -4.54
C TYR A 14 -1.02 8.91 -5.00
N ARG A 15 -0.37 9.59 -5.94
CA ARG A 15 1.01 9.33 -6.34
C ARG A 15 1.86 10.54 -6.01
N PHE A 16 3.01 10.33 -5.39
CA PHE A 16 3.95 11.40 -5.07
C PHE A 16 5.35 11.12 -5.57
N GLY A 17 6.13 12.20 -5.71
CA GLY A 17 7.54 12.15 -6.07
C GLY A 17 7.77 11.42 -7.39
N MET A 18 8.28 10.20 -7.28
CA MET A 18 8.73 9.39 -8.41
C MET A 18 7.61 8.58 -9.10
N HIS A 19 6.36 8.71 -8.64
CA HIS A 19 5.18 8.01 -9.19
C HIS A 19 5.28 6.47 -9.24
N THR A 20 6.17 5.89 -8.42
CA THR A 20 6.43 4.44 -8.34
C THR A 20 5.39 3.61 -7.58
N ALA A 21 4.46 4.26 -6.87
CA ALA A 21 3.45 3.58 -6.07
C ALA A 21 2.19 4.44 -5.94
N ASP A 22 1.04 3.77 -5.88
CA ASP A 22 -0.27 4.32 -5.55
C ASP A 22 -0.51 4.20 -4.04
N PHE A 23 -0.70 5.33 -3.36
CA PHE A 23 -1.07 5.40 -1.96
C PHE A 23 -2.59 5.49 -1.87
N LEU A 24 -3.20 4.53 -1.21
CA LEU A 24 -4.64 4.45 -0.97
C LEU A 24 -4.96 5.17 0.34
N ILE A 25 -5.74 6.23 0.24
CA ILE A 25 -6.16 7.07 1.36
C ILE A 25 -7.69 7.01 1.45
N CYS A 26 -8.21 6.85 2.67
CA CYS A 26 -9.65 6.93 2.89
C CYS A 26 -10.13 8.36 2.62
N GLY A 27 -11.04 8.52 1.66
CA GLY A 27 -11.62 9.80 1.28
C GLY A 27 -12.56 10.40 2.33
N CYS A 28 -13.01 9.61 3.31
CA CYS A 28 -13.87 10.09 4.39
C CYS A 28 -13.08 10.70 5.56
N CYS A 29 -11.97 10.08 5.97
CA CYS A 29 -11.21 10.49 7.17
C CYS A 29 -9.75 10.87 6.92
N GLY A 30 -9.24 10.68 5.70
CA GLY A 30 -7.86 11.03 5.32
C GLY A 30 -6.77 10.05 5.77
N VAL A 31 -7.14 8.91 6.36
CA VAL A 31 -6.17 7.92 6.85
C VAL A 31 -5.53 7.15 5.68
N TYR A 32 -4.20 7.00 5.72
CA TYR A 32 -3.43 6.12 4.83
C TYR A 32 -3.73 4.65 5.16
N VAL A 33 -4.18 3.89 4.16
CA VAL A 33 -4.59 2.49 4.32
C VAL A 33 -3.55 1.52 3.77
N ALA A 34 -3.08 1.75 2.54
CA ALA A 34 -2.16 0.85 1.86
C ALA A 34 -1.39 1.57 0.77
N ALA A 35 -0.25 1.02 0.36
CA ALA A 35 0.45 1.41 -0.85
C ALA A 35 0.54 0.22 -1.79
N LEU A 36 0.27 0.46 -3.08
CA LEU A 36 0.33 -0.51 -4.17
C LEU A 36 1.43 -0.10 -5.14
N MET A 37 2.19 -1.07 -5.64
CA MET A 37 3.08 -0.87 -6.77
C MET A 37 3.05 -2.07 -7.70
N GLN A 38 3.44 -1.85 -8.95
CA GLN A 38 3.70 -2.92 -9.91
C GLN A 38 5.16 -2.90 -10.31
N ASN A 39 5.74 -4.09 -10.45
CA ASN A 39 7.06 -4.24 -11.04
C ASN A 39 6.98 -4.25 -12.58
N GLU A 40 8.12 -4.38 -13.24
CA GLU A 40 8.22 -4.42 -14.71
C GLU A 40 7.50 -5.61 -15.34
N THR A 41 7.29 -6.70 -14.59
CA THR A 41 6.57 -7.90 -15.03
C THR A 41 5.06 -7.85 -14.70
N GLN A 42 4.54 -6.66 -14.34
CA GLN A 42 3.16 -6.43 -13.89
C GLN A 42 2.74 -7.18 -12.63
N GLN A 43 3.69 -7.75 -11.88
CA GLN A 43 3.40 -8.33 -10.58
C GLN A 43 3.16 -7.20 -9.57
N SER A 44 2.05 -7.31 -8.84
CA SER A 44 1.64 -6.31 -7.86
C SER A 44 2.23 -6.62 -6.48
N PHE A 45 2.63 -5.58 -5.76
CA PHE A 45 3.15 -5.64 -4.40
C PHE A 45 2.49 -4.58 -3.56
N ALA A 46 2.35 -4.83 -2.27
CA ALA A 46 1.71 -3.88 -1.38
C ALA A 46 2.23 -3.89 0.05
N THR A 47 1.99 -2.78 0.73
CA THR A 47 2.05 -2.64 2.18
C THR A 47 0.71 -2.17 2.70
N VAL A 48 0.39 -2.53 3.93
CA VAL A 48 -0.82 -2.09 4.64
C VAL A 48 -0.43 -1.35 5.91
N ASN A 49 -1.23 -0.37 6.29
CA ASN A 49 -1.10 0.28 7.59
C ASN A 49 -1.66 -0.65 8.67
N VAL A 50 -0.78 -1.26 9.45
CA VAL A 50 -1.19 -2.22 10.49
C VAL A 50 -2.08 -1.60 11.57
N ASN A 51 -2.01 -0.28 11.76
CA ASN A 51 -2.79 0.42 12.77
C ASN A 51 -4.29 0.51 12.43
N VAL A 52 -4.67 0.27 11.18
CA VAL A 52 -6.09 0.30 10.74
C VAL A 52 -6.70 -1.09 10.64
N LEU A 53 -5.96 -2.14 11.01
CA LEU A 53 -6.46 -3.51 11.00
C LEU A 53 -7.19 -3.82 12.31
N ASP A 54 -8.28 -4.58 12.24
CA ASP A 54 -8.99 -5.10 13.43
C ASP A 54 -8.12 -6.00 14.31
N CYS A 55 -7.02 -6.51 13.73
CA CYS A 55 -6.04 -7.34 14.40
C CYS A 55 -4.74 -6.60 14.74
N ALA A 56 -4.75 -5.26 14.81
CA ALA A 56 -3.57 -4.45 15.13
C ALA A 56 -2.87 -4.93 16.42
N GLN A 57 -3.63 -5.37 17.43
CA GLN A 57 -3.13 -5.92 18.68
C GLN A 57 -2.30 -7.21 18.54
N LEU A 58 -2.40 -7.92 17.41
CA LEU A 58 -1.58 -9.11 17.13
C LEU A 58 -0.19 -8.75 16.63
N VAL A 59 0.04 -7.50 16.23
CA VAL A 59 1.35 -7.01 15.82
C VAL A 59 2.15 -6.68 17.07
N SER A 60 2.97 -7.64 17.51
CA SER A 60 3.84 -7.50 18.70
C SER A 60 5.22 -6.91 18.38
N GLN A 61 5.51 -6.65 17.11
CA GLN A 61 6.78 -6.09 16.68
C GLN A 61 6.74 -4.56 16.79
N ASP A 62 7.71 -4.01 17.53
CA ASP A 62 7.88 -2.56 17.62
C ASP A 62 8.21 -1.95 16.25
N SER A 63 7.64 -0.78 15.98
CA SER A 63 8.00 -0.01 14.80
C SER A 63 9.45 0.43 14.89
N VAL A 64 10.25 0.11 13.87
CA VAL A 64 11.62 0.59 13.76
C VAL A 64 11.62 1.83 12.86
N THR A 65 12.19 2.93 13.35
CA THR A 65 12.42 4.13 12.52
C THR A 65 13.40 3.78 11.41
N VAL A 66 13.02 4.10 10.18
CA VAL A 66 13.83 3.90 8.99
C VAL A 66 14.03 5.23 8.30
N ASP A 67 15.25 5.47 7.81
CA ASP A 67 15.59 6.61 6.97
C ASP A 67 15.99 6.07 5.59
N TYR A 68 15.37 6.64 4.55
CA TYR A 68 15.59 6.27 3.15
C TYR A 68 16.03 7.49 2.32
N ASP A 69 16.48 8.57 2.97
CA ASP A 69 17.01 9.73 2.29
C ASP A 69 18.25 9.36 1.47
N GLY A 70 18.32 9.91 0.25
CA GLY A 70 19.38 9.60 -0.70
C GLY A 70 19.19 8.30 -1.50
N GLU A 71 18.13 7.52 -1.28
CA GLU A 71 17.81 6.38 -2.16
C GLU A 71 17.59 6.84 -3.61
N THR A 72 18.26 6.16 -4.55
CA THR A 72 17.94 6.27 -5.97
C THR A 72 16.60 5.61 -6.29
N MET A 73 16.01 5.98 -7.44
CA MET A 73 14.85 5.29 -8.01
C MET A 73 14.98 3.76 -7.97
N GLN A 74 16.10 3.25 -8.48
CA GLN A 74 16.35 1.82 -8.63
C GLN A 74 16.49 1.12 -7.28
N SER A 75 17.33 1.67 -6.38
CA SER A 75 17.54 1.07 -5.04
C SER A 75 16.25 1.03 -4.23
N ARG A 76 15.43 2.09 -4.32
CA ARG A 76 14.09 2.15 -3.73
C ARG A 76 13.18 1.05 -4.27
N GLN A 77 13.14 0.85 -5.59
CA GLN A 77 12.33 -0.19 -6.20
C GLN A 77 12.78 -1.59 -5.77
N GLU A 78 14.08 -1.89 -5.83
CA GLU A 78 14.65 -3.17 -5.42
C GLU A 78 14.35 -3.50 -3.95
N ARG A 79 14.50 -2.52 -3.05
CA ARG A 79 14.14 -2.68 -1.64
C ARG A 79 12.66 -3.00 -1.47
N ARG A 80 11.77 -2.25 -2.13
CA ARG A 80 10.33 -2.50 -2.06
C ARG A 80 9.97 -3.87 -2.59
N LEU A 81 10.57 -4.34 -3.70
CA LEU A 81 10.34 -5.69 -4.21
C LEU A 81 10.74 -6.78 -3.23
N ARG A 82 11.79 -6.54 -2.43
CA ARG A 82 12.24 -7.48 -1.39
C ARG A 82 11.35 -7.47 -0.14
N ALA A 83 10.86 -6.29 0.24
CA ALA A 83 10.19 -6.07 1.53
C ALA A 83 8.66 -6.05 1.46
N TRP A 84 8.07 -5.69 0.32
CA TRP A 84 6.63 -5.57 0.15
C TRP A 84 6.01 -6.93 -0.13
N THR A 85 4.75 -7.10 0.29
CA THR A 85 4.06 -8.37 0.16
C THR A 85 3.51 -8.53 -1.26
N PRO A 86 3.78 -9.66 -1.95
CA PRO A 86 3.16 -9.94 -3.24
C PRO A 86 1.63 -10.01 -3.16
N VAL A 87 0.98 -9.34 -4.10
CA VAL A 87 -0.48 -9.31 -4.26
C VAL A 87 -0.88 -10.28 -5.35
N VAL A 88 -1.82 -11.16 -5.02
CA VAL A 88 -2.34 -12.21 -5.90
C VAL A 88 -3.52 -11.66 -6.71
N SER A 89 -4.37 -10.85 -6.09
CA SER A 89 -5.49 -10.19 -6.75
C SER A 89 -5.82 -8.86 -6.05
N ILE A 90 -6.33 -7.92 -6.84
CA ILE A 90 -6.92 -6.66 -6.38
C ILE A 90 -8.31 -6.60 -7.01
N GLU A 91 -9.33 -6.48 -6.17
CA GLU A 91 -10.73 -6.39 -6.58
C GLU A 91 -11.33 -5.11 -6.05
N GLU A 92 -12.18 -4.46 -6.85
CA GLU A 92 -12.90 -3.25 -6.46
C GLU A 92 -14.40 -3.53 -6.51
N GLN A 93 -15.09 -3.21 -5.42
CA GLN A 93 -16.51 -3.47 -5.26
C GLN A 93 -17.23 -2.16 -4.89
N ASN A 94 -18.14 -1.73 -5.77
CA ASN A 94 -19.06 -0.64 -5.46
C ASN A 94 -20.17 -1.22 -4.59
N SER A 95 -20.48 -0.59 -3.44
CA SER A 95 -21.75 -0.90 -2.77
C SER A 95 -22.87 -0.40 -3.67
N GLN A 96 -23.58 -1.31 -4.32
CA GLN A 96 -24.82 -0.96 -5.02
C GLN A 96 -25.82 -0.40 -3.99
N SER A 97 -26.48 0.70 -4.39
CA SER A 97 -27.53 1.39 -3.66
C SER A 97 -28.68 0.50 -3.20
#